data_AF-A0A8J6ELU0-F1
#
_entry.id   AF-A0A8J6ELU0-F1
#
_cell.length_a   1.000
_cell.length_b   1.000
_cell.length_c   1.000
_cell.angle_alpha   90.00
_cell.angle_beta   90.00
_cell.angle_gamma   90.00
#
_symmetry.space_group_name_H-M   'P 1'
#
loop_
_entity.id
_entity.type
_entity.pdbx_description
1 polymer ?
#
loop_
_entity_poly.entity_id
_entity_poly.type
_entity_poly.pdbx_seq_one_letter_code
_entity_poly.pdbx_strand_id
1 'polypeptide(L)'
;MISLTDTQKIGMGLTGFGVFFLFFGMLLFFDKALLAIGNVLFVAGLAFVIGLERTFRFFFQKHKVKATAFFLGGVLVVLVGWPLVGMVLEIYGFFLLFRGFFPVVIGFIRRIPVLGSILNLPGISSLVDKAGESNNMV
;
A
#
# COMPACT_ATOMS: atom_id res chain seq x y z
N MET A 1 -5.62 24.11 -2.43
CA MET A 1 -6.45 22.90 -2.62
C MET A 1 -5.60 21.89 -3.36
N ILE A 2 -5.38 20.68 -2.82
CA ILE A 2 -4.70 19.63 -3.59
C ILE A 2 -5.70 19.18 -4.65
N SER A 3 -5.51 19.61 -5.90
CA SER A 3 -6.25 19.06 -7.02
C SER A 3 -5.74 17.66 -7.28
N LEU A 4 -6.40 16.67 -6.66
CA LEU A 4 -6.22 15.27 -7.04
C LEU A 4 -6.65 15.13 -8.49
N THR A 5 -5.78 14.55 -9.32
CA THR A 5 -6.14 14.25 -10.70
C THR A 5 -7.24 13.20 -10.72
N ASP A 6 -8.09 13.19 -11.75
CA ASP A 6 -9.17 12.20 -11.85
C ASP A 6 -8.63 10.76 -11.86
N THR A 7 -7.42 10.58 -12.41
CA THR A 7 -6.65 9.33 -12.32
C THR A 7 -6.34 8.92 -10.88
N GLN A 8 -5.94 9.86 -10.01
CA GLN A 8 -5.67 9.55 -8.60
C GLN A 8 -6.94 9.18 -7.84
N LYS A 9 -8.08 9.81 -8.15
CA LYS A 9 -9.37 9.44 -7.55
C LYS A 9 -9.78 8.02 -7.94
N ILE A 10 -9.65 7.67 -9.23
CA ILE A 10 -9.88 6.32 -9.73
C ILE A 10 -8.90 5.34 -9.06
N GLY A 11 -7.63 5.71 -8.94
CA GLY A 11 -6.61 4.90 -8.27
C GLY A 11 -6.92 4.64 -6.80
N MET A 12 -7.41 5.63 -6.06
CA MET A 12 -7.84 5.45 -4.67
C MET A 12 -9.01 4.48 -4.58
N GLY A 13 -9.99 4.59 -5.49
CA GLY A 13 -11.10 3.64 -5.59
C GLY A 13 -10.62 2.20 -5.86
N LEU A 14 -9.77 2.02 -6.87
CA LEU A 14 -9.18 0.72 -7.23
C LEU A 14 -8.37 0.11 -6.07
N THR A 15 -7.56 0.93 -5.39
CA THR A 15 -6.76 0.48 -4.23
C THR A 15 -7.69 0.02 -3.09
N GLY A 16 -8.75 0.78 -2.82
CA GLY A 16 -9.75 0.42 -1.80
C GLY A 16 -10.49 -0.88 -2.14
N PHE A 17 -10.93 -1.04 -3.39
CA PHE A 17 -11.54 -2.30 -3.85
C PHE A 17 -10.54 -3.48 -3.78
N GLY A 18 -9.28 -3.26 -4.14
CA GLY A 18 -8.24 -4.29 -4.03
C GLY A 18 -8.06 -4.78 -2.58
N VAL A 19 -7.96 -3.85 -1.62
CA VAL A 19 -7.89 -4.18 -0.19
C VAL A 19 -9.15 -4.90 0.29
N PHE A 20 -10.33 -4.46 -0.16
CA PHE A 20 -11.59 -5.12 0.17
C PHE A 20 -11.62 -6.58 -0.31
N PHE A 21 -11.29 -6.84 -1.58
CA PHE A 21 -11.27 -8.21 -2.12
C PHE A 21 -10.17 -9.07 -1.51
N LEU A 22 -9.02 -8.49 -1.16
CA LEU A 22 -7.98 -9.20 -0.41
C LEU A 22 -8.47 -9.62 0.98
N PHE A 23 -9.08 -8.71 1.72
CA PHE A 23 -9.63 -8.99 3.03
C PHE A 23 -10.76 -10.01 2.97
N PHE A 24 -11.69 -9.83 2.03
CA PHE A 24 -12.80 -10.74 1.84
C PHE A 24 -12.34 -12.13 1.37
N GLY A 25 -11.32 -12.20 0.50
CA GLY A 25 -10.68 -13.45 0.11
C GLY A 25 -10.01 -14.19 1.26
N MET A 26 -9.38 -13.47 2.21
CA MET A 26 -8.86 -14.07 3.44
C MET A 26 -9.99 -14.63 4.33
N LEU A 27 -11.10 -13.89 4.49
CA LEU A 27 -12.24 -14.34 5.29
C LEU A 27 -12.90 -15.61 4.72
N LEU A 28 -12.97 -15.73 3.39
CA LEU A 28 -13.46 -16.92 2.70
C LEU A 28 -12.41 -18.04 2.60
N PHE A 29 -11.61 -18.25 3.65
CA PHE A 29 -10.58 -19.29 3.73
C PHE A 29 -9.54 -19.24 2.62
N PHE A 30 -9.04 -18.04 2.30
CA PHE A 30 -8.05 -17.78 1.25
C PHE A 30 -8.51 -18.20 -0.14
N ASP A 31 -9.71 -17.73 -0.53
CA ASP A 31 -10.24 -17.93 -1.88
C ASP A 31 -9.27 -17.35 -2.92
N LYS A 32 -8.76 -18.22 -3.80
CA LYS A 32 -7.71 -17.87 -4.77
C LYS A 32 -8.17 -16.84 -5.78
N ALA A 33 -9.44 -16.88 -6.19
CA ALA A 33 -9.97 -15.98 -7.21
C ALA A 33 -10.15 -14.57 -6.63
N LEU A 34 -10.71 -14.46 -5.43
CA LEU A 34 -10.86 -13.16 -4.76
C LEU A 34 -9.51 -12.53 -4.42
N LEU A 35 -8.56 -13.31 -3.91
CA LEU A 35 -7.21 -12.82 -3.63
C LEU A 35 -6.48 -12.38 -4.90
N ALA A 36 -6.63 -13.13 -5.99
CA ALA A 36 -6.07 -12.77 -7.30
C ALA A 36 -6.64 -11.44 -7.82
N ILE A 37 -7.97 -11.30 -7.81
CA ILE A 37 -8.65 -10.07 -8.25
C ILE A 37 -8.26 -8.89 -7.34
N GLY A 38 -8.21 -9.13 -6.02
CA GLY A 38 -7.77 -8.15 -5.04
C GLY A 38 -6.36 -7.64 -5.32
N ASN A 39 -5.41 -8.53 -5.61
CA ASN A 39 -4.03 -8.15 -5.95
C ASN A 39 -3.93 -7.36 -7.24
N VAL A 40 -4.64 -7.78 -8.30
CA VAL A 40 -4.63 -7.05 -9.57
C VAL A 40 -5.19 -5.63 -9.38
N LEU A 41 -6.34 -5.50 -8.69
CA LEU A 41 -6.95 -4.20 -8.40
C LEU A 41 -6.06 -3.33 -7.51
N PHE A 42 -5.41 -3.94 -6.52
CA PHE A 42 -4.51 -3.23 -5.61
C PHE A 42 -3.27 -2.68 -6.32
N VAL A 43 -2.60 -3.50 -7.13
CA VAL A 43 -1.41 -3.09 -7.90
C VAL A 43 -1.78 -2.02 -8.93
N ALA A 44 -2.90 -2.18 -9.64
CA ALA A 44 -3.40 -1.18 -10.58
C ALA A 44 -3.76 0.14 -9.87
N GLY A 45 -4.41 0.05 -8.71
CA GLY A 45 -4.76 1.20 -7.89
C GLY A 45 -3.53 1.98 -7.44
N LEU A 46 -2.51 1.30 -6.91
CA LEU A 46 -1.25 1.91 -6.50
C LEU A 46 -0.56 2.63 -7.67
N ALA A 47 -0.54 2.01 -8.86
CA ALA A 47 0.04 2.61 -10.06
C ALA A 47 -0.69 3.91 -10.46
N PHE A 48 -2.01 3.98 -10.31
CA PHE A 48 -2.79 5.18 -10.59
C PHE A 48 -2.70 6.26 -9.50
N VAL A 49 -2.57 5.88 -8.22
CA VAL A 49 -2.39 6.84 -7.11
C VAL A 49 -1.03 7.52 -7.16
N ILE A 50 0.04 6.73 -7.37
CA ILE A 50 1.43 7.21 -7.39
C ILE A 50 1.76 7.81 -8.77
N GLY A 51 1.12 7.34 -9.82
CA GLY A 51 1.38 7.65 -11.23
C GLY A 51 2.32 6.63 -11.86
N LEU A 52 1.99 6.12 -13.05
CA LEU A 52 2.71 5.03 -13.74
C LEU A 52 4.22 5.27 -13.84
N GLU A 53 4.63 6.48 -14.22
CA GLU A 53 6.04 6.81 -14.43
C GLU A 53 6.84 6.87 -13.11
N ARG A 54 6.21 7.41 -12.05
CA ARG A 54 6.81 7.46 -10.71
C ARG A 54 6.78 6.10 -10.03
N THR A 55 5.74 5.30 -10.28
CA THR A 55 5.63 3.92 -9.77
C THR A 55 6.73 3.06 -10.36
N PHE A 56 6.98 3.13 -11.68
CA PHE A 56 8.08 2.40 -12.30
C PHE A 56 9.44 2.82 -11.75
N ARG A 57 9.73 4.13 -11.62
CA ARG A 57 11.00 4.59 -11.02
C ARG A 57 11.12 4.24 -9.54
N PHE A 58 10.02 4.22 -8.79
CA PHE A 58 9.99 3.86 -7.37
C PHE A 58 10.15 2.35 -7.14
N PHE A 59 9.52 1.53 -7.98
CA PHE A 59 9.63 0.07 -7.96
C PHE A 59 10.99 -0.43 -8.47
N PHE A 60 11.61 0.25 -9.44
CA PHE A 60 12.90 -0.14 -10.03
C PHE A 60 14.12 0.60 -9.46
N GLN A 61 13.97 1.33 -8.37
CA GLN A 61 15.12 1.94 -7.70
C GLN A 61 16.02 0.84 -7.13
N LYS A 62 17.33 0.85 -7.43
CA LYS A 62 18.28 -0.24 -7.06
C LYS A 62 18.22 -0.64 -5.58
N HIS A 63 17.93 0.31 -4.69
CA HIS A 63 17.81 0.08 -3.25
C HIS A 63 16.47 -0.53 -2.80
N LYS A 64 15.47 -0.54 -3.69
CA LYS A 64 14.08 -0.99 -3.46
C LYS A 64 13.72 -2.26 -4.25
N VAL A 65 14.55 -2.67 -5.22
CA VAL A 65 14.31 -3.85 -6.08
C VAL A 65 14.03 -5.14 -5.28
N LYS A 66 14.71 -5.36 -4.15
CA LYS A 66 14.45 -6.54 -3.29
C LYS A 66 13.01 -6.53 -2.76
N ALA A 67 12.52 -5.37 -2.31
CA ALA A 67 11.15 -5.22 -1.81
C ALA A 67 10.12 -5.43 -2.92
N THR A 68 10.38 -4.84 -4.08
CA THR A 68 9.57 -4.99 -5.28
C THR A 68 9.46 -6.46 -5.70
N ALA A 69 10.57 -7.19 -5.69
CA ALA A 69 10.61 -8.60 -6.06
C ALA A 69 9.80 -9.46 -5.08
N PHE A 70 9.87 -9.19 -3.77
CA PHE A 70 9.03 -9.91 -2.80
C PHE A 70 7.54 -9.59 -2.95
N PHE A 71 7.19 -8.33 -3.23
CA PHE A 71 5.81 -7.92 -3.42
C PHE A 71 5.21 -8.50 -4.71
N LEU A 72 5.83 -8.25 -5.88
CA LEU A 72 5.37 -8.84 -7.15
C LEU A 72 5.48 -10.37 -7.14
N GLY A 73 6.53 -10.92 -6.52
CA GLY A 73 6.70 -12.35 -6.36
C GLY A 73 5.57 -12.96 -5.53
N GLY A 74 5.18 -12.30 -4.44
CA GLY A 74 4.02 -12.70 -3.63
C GLY A 74 2.73 -12.71 -4.45
N VAL A 75 2.46 -11.63 -5.21
CA VAL A 75 1.31 -11.55 -6.14
C VAL A 75 1.31 -12.75 -7.10
N LEU A 76 2.45 -13.04 -7.73
CA LEU A 76 2.56 -14.17 -8.65
C LEU A 76 2.31 -15.52 -7.95
N VAL A 77 2.79 -15.70 -6.72
CA VAL A 77 2.57 -16.93 -5.94
C VAL A 77 1.08 -17.10 -5.58
N VAL A 78 0.37 -16.01 -5.28
CA VAL A 78 -1.11 -16.04 -5.11
C VAL A 78 -1.78 -16.47 -6.42
N LEU A 79 -1.37 -15.91 -7.56
CA LEU A 79 -1.93 -16.24 -8.88
C LEU A 79 -1.65 -17.68 -9.31
N VAL A 80 -0.48 -18.24 -8.96
CA VAL A 80 -0.12 -19.65 -9.22
C VAL A 80 -0.91 -20.63 -8.35
N GLY A 81 -1.58 -20.14 -7.30
CA GLY A 81 -2.52 -20.92 -6.51
C GLY A 81 -1.98 -21.37 -5.15
N TRP A 82 -0.93 -20.70 -4.64
CA TRP A 82 -0.43 -20.82 -3.26
C TRP A 82 -0.74 -19.54 -2.47
N PRO A 83 -2.03 -19.23 -2.23
CA PRO A 83 -2.46 -17.94 -1.68
C PRO A 83 -1.87 -17.65 -0.29
N LEU A 84 -1.73 -18.67 0.56
CA LEU A 84 -1.22 -18.49 1.92
C LEU A 84 0.24 -17.98 1.94
N VAL A 85 1.10 -18.61 1.15
CA VAL A 85 2.52 -18.22 1.03
C VAL A 85 2.64 -16.89 0.29
N GLY A 86 1.85 -16.71 -0.77
CA GLY A 86 1.82 -15.47 -1.54
C GLY A 86 1.44 -14.26 -0.68
N MET A 87 0.40 -14.37 0.15
CA MET A 87 -0.02 -13.29 1.07
C MET A 87 1.07 -12.92 2.08
N VAL A 88 1.80 -13.89 2.64
CA VAL A 88 2.91 -13.61 3.57
C VAL A 88 4.04 -12.85 2.85
N LEU A 89 4.39 -13.29 1.64
CA LEU A 89 5.40 -12.63 0.81
C LEU A 89 4.96 -11.22 0.39
N GLU A 90 3.70 -11.04 0.02
CA GLU A 90 3.12 -9.76 -0.35
C GLU A 90 3.15 -8.78 0.80
N ILE A 91 2.67 -9.16 1.98
CA ILE A 91 2.68 -8.29 3.16
C ILE A 91 4.12 -7.89 3.49
N TYR A 92 5.06 -8.83 3.47
CA TYR A 92 6.47 -8.54 3.72
C TYR A 92 7.06 -7.58 2.67
N GLY A 93 6.84 -7.85 1.39
CA GLY A 93 7.30 -7.01 0.29
C GLY A 93 6.68 -5.61 0.32
N PHE A 94 5.38 -5.52 0.58
CA PHE A 94 4.62 -4.28 0.69
C PHE A 94 5.18 -3.41 1.83
N PHE A 95 5.33 -3.95 3.03
CA PHE A 95 5.91 -3.21 4.16
C PHE A 95 7.31 -2.70 3.84
N LEU A 96 8.16 -3.51 3.20
CA LEU A 96 9.51 -3.13 2.85
C LEU A 96 9.57 -2.05 1.75
N LEU A 97 8.63 -2.09 0.80
CA LEU A 97 8.52 -1.15 -0.31
C LEU A 97 8.08 0.22 0.20
N PHE A 98 7.04 0.25 1.03
CA PHE A 98 6.42 1.47 1.55
C PHE A 98 7.07 2.04 2.81
N ARG A 99 8.05 1.37 3.43
CA ARG A 99 8.75 1.86 4.64
C ARG A 99 9.22 3.33 4.58
N GLY A 100 9.66 3.80 3.41
CA GLY A 100 10.08 5.19 3.18
C GLY A 100 8.96 6.15 2.76
N PHE A 101 7.76 5.64 2.46
CA PHE A 101 6.57 6.39 2.06
C PHE A 101 5.57 6.60 3.21
N PHE A 102 5.70 5.87 4.32
CA PHE A 102 4.86 6.04 5.52
C PHE A 102 4.76 7.50 6.02
N PRO A 103 5.85 8.29 6.12
CA PRO A 103 5.76 9.69 6.58
C PRO A 103 4.91 10.55 5.65
N VAL A 104 4.99 10.31 4.35
CA VAL A 104 4.19 11.00 3.33
C VAL A 104 2.72 10.63 3.49
N VAL A 105 2.41 9.33 3.60
CA VAL A 105 1.04 8.83 3.81
C VAL A 105 0.43 9.38 5.10
N ILE A 106 1.17 9.38 6.20
CA ILE A 106 0.75 9.96 7.49
C ILE A 106 0.45 11.46 7.33
N GLY A 107 1.32 12.20 6.63
CA GLY A 107 1.11 13.62 6.33
C GLY A 107 -0.15 13.89 5.50
N PHE A 108 -0.50 12.98 4.59
CA PHE A 108 -1.76 13.02 3.84
C PHE A 108 -2.97 12.68 4.72
N ILE A 109 -2.90 11.63 5.54
CA ILE A 109 -4.00 11.20 6.41
C ILE A 109 -4.32 12.27 7.46
N ARG A 110 -3.30 12.91 8.06
CA ARG A 110 -3.46 14.03 9.00
C ARG A 110 -4.22 15.22 8.41
N ARG A 111 -4.23 15.39 7.09
CA ARG A 111 -4.93 16.48 6.39
C ARG A 111 -6.40 16.16 6.08
N ILE A 112 -6.84 14.92 6.25
CA ILE A 112 -8.25 14.53 6.10
C ILE A 112 -8.93 14.76 7.46
N PRO A 113 -9.91 15.67 7.60
CA PRO A 113 -10.44 16.08 8.91
C PRO A 113 -11.03 14.93 9.74
N VAL A 114 -11.58 13.89 9.10
CA VAL A 114 -12.13 12.70 9.77
C VAL A 114 -11.02 11.78 10.31
N LEU A 115 -10.01 11.48 9.50
CA LEU A 115 -8.92 10.57 9.90
C LEU A 115 -7.84 11.29 10.74
N GLY A 116 -7.63 12.58 10.48
CA GLY A 116 -6.75 13.45 11.24
C GLY A 116 -7.20 13.61 12.69
N SER A 117 -8.51 13.67 12.95
CA SER A 117 -9.04 13.72 14.31
C SER A 117 -8.70 12.46 15.12
N ILE A 118 -8.73 11.27 14.49
CA ILE A 118 -8.38 9.99 15.12
C ILE A 118 -6.86 9.90 15.39
N LEU A 119 -6.06 10.42 14.46
CA LEU A 119 -4.59 10.46 14.57
C LEU A 119 -4.07 11.52 15.55
N ASN A 120 -4.88 12.53 15.90
CA ASN A 120 -4.54 13.57 16.87
C ASN A 120 -4.99 13.24 18.30
N LEU A 121 -5.50 12.02 18.56
CA LEU A 121 -5.77 11.59 19.93
C LEU A 121 -4.46 11.51 20.73
N PRO A 122 -4.45 11.91 22.02
CA PRO A 122 -3.25 12.11 22.84
C PRO A 122 -2.36 10.87 23.05
N GLY A 123 -2.78 9.66 22.63
CA GLY A 123 -1.95 8.45 22.64
C GLY A 123 -1.28 8.09 21.30
N ILE A 124 -1.89 8.46 20.17
CA ILE A 124 -1.42 8.07 18.83
C ILE A 124 -0.49 9.14 18.25
N SER A 125 -0.70 10.41 18.59
CA SER A 125 0.13 11.53 18.13
C SER A 125 1.62 11.35 18.47
N SER A 126 1.95 10.86 19.66
CA SER A 126 3.35 10.62 20.09
C SER A 126 4.09 9.56 19.26
N LEU A 127 3.41 8.49 18.84
CA LEU A 127 4.01 7.44 18.00
C LEU A 127 4.24 7.94 16.57
N VAL A 128 3.31 8.75 16.09
CA VAL A 128 3.34 9.33 14.76
C VAL A 128 4.40 10.43 14.65
N ASP A 129 4.56 11.24 15.71
CA ASP A 129 5.61 12.27 15.76
C ASP A 129 7.01 11.64 15.84
N LYS A 130 7.19 10.56 16.62
CA LYS A 130 8.44 9.77 16.60
C LYS A 130 8.75 9.15 15.23
N ALA A 131 7.73 8.67 14.51
CA ALA A 131 7.91 8.13 13.16
C ALA A 131 8.24 9.22 12.12
N GLY A 132 7.76 10.45 12.34
CA GLY A 132 8.09 11.63 11.53
C GLY A 132 9.50 12.15 11.77
N GLU A 133 9.92 12.31 13.03
CA GLU A 133 11.25 12.81 13.41
C GLU A 133 12.40 11.90 12.99
N SER A 134 12.21 10.58 13.00
CA SER A 134 13.27 9.62 12.62
C SER A 134 13.73 9.74 11.16
N ASN A 135 13.03 10.51 10.31
CA ASN A 135 13.43 10.75 8.91
C ASN A 135 14.14 12.10 8.69
N ASN A 136 14.29 12.95 9.71
CA ASN A 136 15.02 14.22 9.60
C ASN A 136 16.49 14.13 10.07
N MET A 137 16.96 12.95 10.48
CA MET A 137 18.34 12.72 10.96
C MET A 137 19.18 11.80 10.05
N VAL A 138 18.82 11.63 8.77
CA VAL A 138 19.65 10.91 7.78
C VAL A 138 19.80 11.74 6.51
#